data_AF-A0A2E6E6R5-F1
#
_entry.id   AF-A0A2E6E6R5-F1
#
_cell.length_a   1.000
_cell.length_b   1.000
_cell.length_c   1.000
_cell.angle_alpha   90.00
_cell.angle_beta   90.00
_cell.angle_gamma   90.00
#
_symmetry.space_group_name_H-M   'P 1'
#
loop_
_entity.id
_entity.type
_entity.pdbx_description
1 polymer ?
#
loop_
_entity_poly.entity_id
_entity_poly.type
_entity_poly.pdbx_seq_one_letter_code
_entity_poly.pdbx_strand_id
1 'polypeptide(L)'
;MPILPNVPIYLLALGLIIGAILGWMYRADRCVKEKISANATLHQELERKKSEGARLADENKNLMEQVSKYRSLQDTHRADTRKLSDALQLAITNGNELQQRFNDMRENLELTVSEKEELKDKLQYFSAVTGGNETDPGTQRGNVKDYKPSEENTDTHAQQIKRIVSIGSPQNSDDIHPDKDDLKIIRGIGPSIEKIFNDFGFYKFRQIADLTEYEMENLAQQLKGFRSRIYREDWIGQARDLEQEKSNGRPKNG
;
A
#
# COMPACT_ATOMS: atom_id res chain seq x y z
N MET A 1 81.02 49.82 75.33
CA MET A 1 80.43 48.72 74.54
C MET A 1 79.90 49.33 73.25
N PRO A 2 80.40 48.93 72.06
CA PRO A 2 79.98 49.55 70.80
C PRO A 2 78.54 49.15 70.44
N ILE A 3 77.73 50.16 70.10
CA ILE A 3 76.33 50.02 69.69
C ILE A 3 76.35 49.65 68.20
N LEU A 4 76.01 48.42 67.86
CA LEU A 4 75.91 47.99 66.46
C LEU A 4 74.71 48.72 65.79
N PRO A 5 74.86 49.24 64.56
CA PRO A 5 73.77 49.95 63.87
C PRO A 5 72.65 48.99 63.46
N ASN A 6 71.40 49.33 63.77
CA ASN A 6 70.21 48.49 63.51
C ASN A 6 69.78 48.41 62.02
N VAL A 7 70.52 49.04 61.11
CA VAL A 7 70.24 49.11 59.65
C VAL A 7 70.02 47.73 58.97
N PRO A 8 70.82 46.68 59.23
CA PRO A 8 70.62 45.39 58.54
C PRO A 8 69.31 44.69 58.94
N ILE A 9 68.78 44.97 60.14
CA ILE A 9 67.52 44.40 60.63
C ILE A 9 66.34 44.97 59.84
N TYR A 10 66.36 46.28 59.55
CA TYR A 10 65.31 46.93 58.76
C TYR A 10 65.29 46.46 57.30
N LEU A 11 66.44 46.16 56.70
CA LEU A 11 66.53 45.64 55.33
C LEU A 11 65.96 44.21 55.23
N LEU A 12 66.24 43.35 56.21
CA LEU A 12 65.63 42.01 56.27
C LEU A 12 64.12 42.08 56.48
N ALA A 13 63.65 42.98 57.34
CA ALA A 13 62.22 43.20 57.57
C ALA A 13 61.50 43.70 56.30
N LEU A 14 62.10 44.66 55.57
CA LEU A 14 61.56 45.16 54.31
C LEU A 14 61.49 44.06 53.25
N GLY A 15 62.52 43.21 53.15
CA GLY A 15 62.55 42.07 52.24
C GLY A 15 61.43 41.05 52.53
N LEU A 16 61.16 40.76 53.81
CA LEU A 16 60.04 39.89 54.21
C LEU A 16 58.68 40.50 53.85
N ILE A 17 58.50 41.80 54.06
CA ILE A 17 57.25 42.51 53.72
C ILE A 17 57.02 42.50 52.20
N ILE A 18 58.04 42.83 51.41
CA ILE A 18 57.96 42.79 49.94
C ILE A 18 57.67 41.38 49.45
N GLY A 19 58.34 40.36 50.01
CA GLY A 19 58.08 38.96 49.69
C GLY A 19 56.65 38.52 50.03
N ALA A 20 56.11 38.97 51.16
CA ALA A 20 54.72 38.70 51.55
C ALA A 20 53.71 39.37 50.61
N ILE A 21 53.95 40.63 50.21
CA ILE A 21 53.10 41.36 49.27
C ILE A 21 53.13 40.71 47.88
N LEU A 22 54.31 40.38 47.37
CA LEU A 22 54.46 39.69 46.08
C LEU A 22 53.82 38.29 46.11
N GLY A 23 53.98 37.57 47.21
CA GLY A 23 53.32 36.27 47.43
C GLY A 23 51.79 36.38 47.47
N TRP A 24 51.25 37.41 48.13
CA TRP A 24 49.82 37.67 48.19
C TRP A 24 49.25 38.05 46.81
N MET A 25 49.96 38.90 46.07
CA MET A 25 49.57 39.33 44.72
C MET A 25 49.57 38.16 43.73
N TYR A 26 50.61 37.32 43.73
CA TYR A 26 50.68 36.13 42.87
C TYR A 26 49.57 35.12 43.19
N ARG A 27 49.19 34.99 44.47
CA ARG A 27 48.07 34.13 44.88
C ARG A 27 46.71 34.70 44.46
N ALA A 28 46.53 36.03 44.51
CA ALA A 28 45.30 36.69 44.06
C ALA A 28 45.08 36.50 42.55
N ASP A 29 46.13 36.65 41.73
CA ASP A 29 46.05 36.47 40.28
C ASP A 29 45.63 35.06 39.85
N ARG A 30 46.07 34.02 40.57
CA ARG A 30 45.61 32.64 40.28
C ARG A 30 44.12 32.48 40.53
N CYS A 31 43.61 33.00 41.64
CA CYS A 31 42.19 32.89 41.98
C CYS A 31 41.31 33.68 41.01
N VAL A 32 41.79 34.83 40.51
CA VAL A 32 41.09 35.61 39.49
C VAL A 32 41.04 34.86 38.16
N LYS A 33 42.15 34.27 37.71
CA LYS A 33 42.19 33.46 36.47
C LYS A 33 41.25 32.26 36.55
N GLU A 34 41.27 31.53 37.66
CA GLU A 34 40.39 30.39 37.90
C GLU A 34 38.91 30.79 37.84
N LYS A 35 38.53 31.94 38.43
CA LYS A 35 37.16 32.45 38.38
C LYS A 35 36.74 32.93 36.99
N ILE A 36 37.64 33.60 36.25
CA ILE A 36 37.36 34.04 34.88
C ILE A 36 37.16 32.83 33.98
N SER A 37 38.01 31.81 34.08
CA SER A 37 37.82 30.57 33.33
C SER A 37 36.55 29.83 33.74
N ALA A 38 36.24 29.76 35.04
CA ALA A 38 35.03 29.09 35.53
C ALA A 38 33.74 29.80 35.08
N ASN A 39 33.72 31.14 35.10
CA ASN A 39 32.59 31.91 34.57
C ASN A 39 32.47 31.75 33.05
N ALA A 40 33.59 31.76 32.33
CA ALA A 40 33.59 31.53 30.89
C ALA A 40 33.05 30.13 30.53
N THR A 41 33.42 29.09 31.28
CA THR A 41 32.88 27.73 31.08
C THR A 41 31.39 27.67 31.39
N LEU A 42 30.94 28.31 32.47
CA LEU A 42 29.50 28.39 32.80
C LEU A 42 28.70 29.11 31.70
N HIS A 43 29.23 30.21 31.16
CA HIS A 43 28.61 30.89 30.04
C HIS A 43 28.54 29.99 28.79
N GLN A 44 29.61 29.26 28.50
CA GLN A 44 29.63 28.31 27.39
C GLN A 44 28.60 27.19 27.56
N GLU A 45 28.46 26.65 28.78
CA GLU A 45 27.44 25.64 29.08
C GLU A 45 26.02 26.18 28.94
N LEU A 46 25.77 27.43 29.35
CA LEU A 46 24.47 28.06 29.23
C LEU A 46 24.09 28.29 27.77
N GLU A 47 25.02 28.80 26.96
CA GLU A 47 24.82 28.95 25.52
C GLU A 47 24.66 27.60 24.81
N ARG A 48 25.43 26.59 25.23
CA ARG A 48 25.25 25.22 24.74
C ARG A 48 23.85 24.70 25.05
N LYS A 49 23.38 24.80 26.30
CA LYS A 49 22.01 24.39 26.66
C LYS A 49 20.95 25.17 25.90
N LYS A 50 21.18 26.46 25.66
CA LYS A 50 20.26 27.32 24.89
C LYS A 50 20.19 26.90 23.42
N SER A 51 21.34 26.61 22.81
CA SER A 51 21.40 26.12 21.43
C SER A 51 20.81 24.71 21.28
N GLU A 52 21.02 23.83 22.26
CA GLU A 52 20.36 22.52 22.34
C GLU A 52 18.83 22.69 22.41
N GLY A 53 18.35 23.63 23.24
CA GLY A 53 16.93 23.97 23.33
C GLY A 53 16.35 24.52 22.02
N ALA A 54 17.07 25.41 21.33
CA ALA A 54 16.67 25.92 20.01
C ALA A 54 16.60 24.79 18.97
N ARG A 55 17.59 23.89 18.97
CA ARG A 55 17.62 22.73 18.06
C ARG A 55 16.43 21.80 18.30
N LEU A 56 16.11 21.52 19.56
CA LEU A 56 14.95 20.69 19.92
C LEU A 56 13.63 21.36 19.53
N ALA A 57 13.54 22.69 19.63
CA ALA A 57 12.36 23.42 19.16
C ALA A 57 12.16 23.30 17.64
N ASP A 58 13.25 23.41 16.87
CA ASP A 58 13.21 23.24 15.41
C ASP A 58 12.86 21.79 15.01
N GLU A 59 13.43 20.80 15.72
CA GLU A 59 13.10 19.38 15.52
C GLU A 59 11.62 19.12 15.82
N ASN A 60 11.10 19.62 16.94
CA ASN A 60 9.68 19.53 17.27
C ASN A 60 8.78 20.22 16.23
N LYS A 61 9.19 21.37 15.69
CA LYS A 61 8.46 22.05 14.62
C LYS A 61 8.42 21.21 13.35
N ASN A 62 9.53 20.62 12.94
CA ASN A 62 9.60 19.71 11.79
C ASN A 62 8.72 18.47 12.02
N LEU A 63 8.82 17.84 13.19
CA LEU A 63 7.95 16.72 13.55
C LEU A 63 6.46 17.11 13.50
N MET A 64 6.11 18.29 13.99
CA MET A 64 4.74 18.79 13.93
C MET A 64 4.25 18.99 12.50
N GLU A 65 5.12 19.46 11.60
CA GLU A 65 4.83 19.58 10.17
C GLU A 65 4.68 18.21 9.49
N GLN A 66 5.49 17.22 9.86
CA GLN A 66 5.32 15.85 9.37
C GLN A 66 3.98 15.28 9.85
N VAL A 67 3.66 15.42 11.13
CA VAL A 67 2.40 14.97 11.71
C VAL A 67 1.20 15.63 11.02
N SER A 68 1.26 16.92 10.70
CA SER A 68 0.17 17.59 9.98
C SER A 68 0.01 17.08 8.54
N LYS A 69 1.12 16.84 7.83
CA LYS A 69 1.10 16.20 6.50
C LYS A 69 0.46 14.82 6.54
N TYR A 70 0.88 13.95 7.47
CA TYR A 70 0.32 12.61 7.62
C TYR A 70 -1.18 12.66 7.96
N ARG A 71 -1.61 13.56 8.83
CA ARG A 71 -3.03 13.74 9.14
C ARG A 71 -3.84 14.15 7.92
N SER A 72 -3.37 15.12 7.13
CA SER A 72 -4.08 15.53 5.91
C SER A 72 -4.20 14.39 4.90
N LEU A 73 -3.16 13.57 4.75
CA LEU A 73 -3.17 12.40 3.87
C LEU A 73 -4.16 11.34 4.38
N GLN A 74 -4.21 11.14 5.69
CA GLN A 74 -5.16 10.22 6.30
C GLN A 74 -6.61 10.70 6.10
N ASP A 75 -6.85 12.01 6.20
CA ASP A 75 -8.17 12.61 5.95
C ASP A 75 -8.60 12.43 4.49
N THR A 76 -7.69 12.56 3.52
CA THR A 76 -8.01 12.28 2.10
C THR A 76 -8.36 10.82 1.87
N HIS A 77 -7.58 9.88 2.41
CA HIS A 77 -7.91 8.45 2.32
C HIS A 77 -9.23 8.11 3.00
N ARG A 78 -9.53 8.75 4.14
CA ARG A 78 -10.82 8.59 4.82
C ARG A 78 -11.98 9.14 4.00
N ALA A 79 -11.79 10.26 3.30
CA ALA A 79 -12.82 10.82 2.42
C ALA A 79 -13.07 9.90 1.22
N ASP A 80 -12.02 9.37 0.60
CA ASP A 80 -12.16 8.50 -0.56
C ASP A 80 -12.75 7.12 -0.21
N THR A 81 -12.38 6.55 0.94
CA THR A 81 -13.00 5.31 1.44
C THR A 81 -14.48 5.50 1.76
N ARG A 82 -14.89 6.67 2.29
CA ARG A 82 -16.31 7.02 2.46
C ARG A 82 -17.05 7.08 1.13
N LYS A 83 -16.51 7.78 0.12
CA LYS A 83 -17.13 7.82 -1.23
C LYS A 83 -17.28 6.42 -1.83
N LEU A 84 -16.27 5.58 -1.69
CA LEU A 84 -16.33 4.20 -2.17
C LEU A 84 -17.41 3.39 -1.44
N SER A 85 -17.48 3.52 -0.11
CA SER A 85 -18.52 2.90 0.71
C SER A 85 -19.92 3.35 0.28
N ASP A 86 -20.13 4.65 0.09
CA ASP A 86 -21.41 5.23 -0.33
C ASP A 86 -21.80 4.75 -1.74
N ALA A 87 -20.84 4.70 -2.67
CA ALA A 87 -21.05 4.18 -4.03
C ALA A 87 -21.40 2.69 -4.02
N LEU A 88 -20.75 1.89 -3.17
CA LEU A 88 -21.08 0.46 -3.00
C LEU A 88 -22.48 0.28 -2.41
N GLN A 89 -22.86 1.06 -1.41
CA GLN A 89 -24.21 1.03 -0.86
C GLN A 89 -25.25 1.35 -1.93
N LEU A 90 -25.01 2.39 -2.74
CA LEU A 90 -25.88 2.76 -3.84
C LEU A 90 -25.97 1.66 -4.91
N ALA A 91 -24.85 1.02 -5.25
CA ALA A 91 -24.84 -0.09 -6.19
C ALA A 91 -25.66 -1.29 -5.66
N ILE A 92 -25.57 -1.59 -4.36
CA ILE A 92 -26.36 -2.63 -3.70
C ILE A 92 -27.85 -2.27 -3.75
N THR A 93 -28.23 -1.02 -3.43
CA THR A 93 -29.64 -0.60 -3.49
C THR A 93 -30.19 -0.68 -4.91
N ASN A 94 -29.43 -0.22 -5.91
CA ASN A 94 -29.83 -0.31 -7.31
C ASN A 94 -29.96 -1.76 -7.77
N GLY A 95 -29.07 -2.64 -7.32
CA GLY A 95 -29.16 -4.08 -7.57
C GLY A 95 -30.42 -4.70 -6.97
N ASN A 96 -30.76 -4.35 -5.74
CA ASN A 96 -31.98 -4.82 -5.08
C ASN A 96 -33.25 -4.34 -5.81
N GLU A 97 -33.28 -3.08 -6.24
CA GLU A 97 -34.41 -2.53 -7.01
C GLU A 97 -34.56 -3.25 -8.35
N LEU A 98 -33.45 -3.50 -9.06
CA LEU A 98 -33.48 -4.23 -10.32
C LEU A 98 -34.00 -5.66 -10.13
N GLN A 99 -33.58 -6.32 -9.05
CA GLN A 99 -34.06 -7.65 -8.69
C GLN A 99 -35.57 -7.65 -8.42
N GLN A 100 -36.08 -6.62 -7.74
CA GLN A 100 -37.52 -6.47 -7.52
C GLN A 100 -38.26 -6.28 -8.85
N ARG A 101 -37.78 -5.40 -9.73
CA ARG A 101 -38.39 -5.20 -11.07
C ARG A 101 -38.41 -6.49 -11.89
N PHE A 102 -37.38 -7.32 -11.80
CA PHE A 102 -37.36 -8.63 -12.45
C PHE A 102 -38.42 -9.58 -11.88
N ASN A 103 -38.57 -9.61 -10.55
CA ASN A 103 -39.60 -10.41 -9.90
C ASN A 103 -41.00 -9.95 -10.31
N ASP A 104 -41.27 -8.64 -10.28
CA ASP A 104 -42.56 -8.06 -10.67
C ASP A 104 -42.87 -8.36 -12.15
N MET A 105 -41.86 -8.26 -13.03
CA MET A 105 -42.01 -8.59 -14.44
C MET A 105 -42.30 -10.08 -14.64
N ARG A 106 -41.62 -10.96 -13.88
CA ARG A 106 -41.88 -12.41 -13.91
C ARG A 106 -43.30 -12.74 -13.50
N GLU A 107 -43.82 -12.10 -12.45
CA GLU A 107 -45.19 -12.26 -11.98
C GLU A 107 -46.20 -11.80 -13.05
N ASN A 108 -45.99 -10.63 -13.65
CA ASN A 108 -46.85 -10.15 -14.74
C ASN A 108 -46.83 -11.08 -15.95
N LEU A 109 -45.66 -11.64 -16.32
CA LEU A 109 -45.57 -12.64 -17.38
C LEU A 109 -46.36 -13.89 -17.03
N GLU A 110 -46.27 -14.36 -15.79
CA GLU A 110 -47.02 -15.53 -15.31
C GLU A 110 -48.53 -15.31 -15.39
N LEU A 111 -49.01 -14.10 -15.05
CA LEU A 111 -50.40 -13.70 -15.26
C LEU A 111 -50.79 -13.73 -16.73
N THR A 112 -49.98 -13.16 -17.63
CA THR A 112 -50.29 -13.19 -19.08
C THR A 112 -50.29 -14.61 -19.66
N VAL A 113 -49.47 -15.52 -19.12
CA VAL A 113 -49.47 -16.93 -19.48
C VAL A 113 -50.73 -17.62 -18.97
N SER A 114 -51.15 -17.35 -17.74
CA SER A 114 -52.40 -17.87 -17.18
C SER A 114 -53.63 -17.39 -17.96
N GLU A 115 -53.68 -16.11 -18.30
CA GLU A 115 -54.75 -15.55 -19.14
C GLU A 115 -54.79 -16.22 -20.51
N LYS A 116 -53.63 -16.45 -21.14
CA LYS A 116 -53.55 -17.19 -22.40
C LYS A 116 -54.08 -18.62 -22.28
N GLU A 117 -53.75 -19.33 -21.21
CA GLU A 117 -54.20 -20.70 -21.01
C GLU A 117 -55.73 -20.75 -20.77
N GLU A 118 -56.28 -19.79 -20.01
CA GLU A 118 -57.73 -19.67 -19.83
C GLU A 118 -58.46 -19.34 -21.14
N LEU A 119 -57.91 -18.43 -21.95
CA LEU A 119 -58.47 -18.11 -23.26
C LEU A 119 -58.40 -19.31 -24.21
N LYS A 120 -57.30 -20.07 -24.17
CA LYS A 120 -57.12 -21.28 -24.98
C LYS A 120 -58.13 -22.36 -24.59
N ASP A 121 -58.37 -22.57 -23.30
CA ASP A 121 -59.40 -23.50 -22.81
C ASP A 121 -60.80 -23.06 -23.24
N LYS A 122 -61.11 -21.76 -23.16
CA LYS A 122 -62.37 -21.19 -23.67
C LYS A 122 -62.53 -21.39 -25.18
N LEU A 123 -61.45 -21.20 -25.95
CA LEU A 123 -61.44 -21.41 -27.40
C LEU A 123 -61.65 -22.90 -27.74
N GLN A 124 -61.02 -23.79 -26.99
CA GLN A 124 -61.13 -25.24 -27.16
C GLN A 124 -62.55 -25.72 -26.83
N TYR A 125 -63.15 -25.22 -25.75
CA TYR A 125 -64.55 -25.45 -25.41
C TYR A 125 -65.51 -24.94 -26.49
N PHE A 126 -65.27 -23.74 -27.02
CA PHE A 126 -66.09 -23.16 -28.08
C PHE A 126 -66.01 -23.98 -29.37
N SER A 127 -64.81 -24.41 -29.79
CA SER A 127 -64.61 -25.27 -30.95
C SER A 127 -65.26 -26.65 -30.82
N ALA A 128 -65.33 -27.21 -29.60
CA ALA A 128 -66.01 -28.47 -29.31
C ALA A 128 -67.54 -28.35 -29.35
N VAL A 129 -68.09 -27.17 -29.02
CA VAL A 129 -69.54 -26.88 -29.02
C VAL A 129 -70.05 -26.46 -30.40
N THR A 130 -69.20 -25.91 -31.28
CA THR A 130 -69.57 -25.48 -32.64
C THR A 130 -69.07 -26.42 -33.75
N GLY A 131 -68.70 -27.66 -33.40
CA GLY A 131 -68.37 -28.72 -34.35
C GLY A 131 -69.60 -29.25 -35.09
N GLY A 132 -70.09 -28.48 -36.09
CA GLY A 132 -71.20 -28.87 -36.95
C GLY A 132 -71.39 -27.97 -38.17
N ASN A 133 -70.43 -28.02 -39.10
CA ASN A 133 -70.57 -28.00 -40.57
C ASN A 133 -69.49 -27.17 -41.29
N GLU A 134 -68.88 -27.85 -42.27
CA GLU A 134 -67.80 -27.42 -43.14
C GLU A 134 -68.18 -26.23 -44.04
N THR A 135 -67.20 -25.41 -44.43
CA THR A 135 -66.83 -25.22 -45.85
C THR A 135 -65.59 -24.32 -45.97
N ASP A 136 -64.56 -24.86 -46.60
CA ASP A 136 -63.48 -24.11 -47.27
C ASP A 136 -64.08 -23.37 -48.48
N PRO A 137 -63.69 -22.11 -48.76
CA PRO A 137 -62.71 -21.94 -49.83
C PRO A 137 -61.75 -20.77 -49.63
N GLY A 138 -60.50 -20.93 -50.09
CA GLY A 138 -59.81 -19.84 -50.77
C GLY A 138 -58.32 -19.69 -50.51
N THR A 139 -57.53 -20.45 -51.27
CA THR A 139 -56.11 -20.23 -51.52
C THR A 139 -55.82 -18.80 -52.02
N GLN A 140 -54.95 -18.06 -51.31
CA GLN A 140 -53.89 -17.28 -51.95
C GLN A 140 -52.55 -17.53 -51.24
N ARG A 141 -51.71 -18.24 -51.99
CA ARG A 141 -50.36 -18.68 -51.67
C ARG A 141 -49.38 -17.52 -51.86
N GLY A 142 -48.95 -16.90 -50.78
CA GLY A 142 -47.74 -16.09 -50.71
C GLY A 142 -46.61 -16.92 -50.11
N ASN A 143 -45.67 -17.36 -50.95
CA ASN A 143 -44.50 -18.18 -50.60
C ASN A 143 -43.74 -17.66 -49.37
N VAL A 144 -43.68 -18.45 -48.29
CA VAL A 144 -42.55 -18.44 -47.36
C VAL A 144 -41.71 -19.67 -47.69
N LYS A 145 -40.67 -19.44 -48.48
CA LYS A 145 -39.64 -20.43 -48.78
C LYS A 145 -38.94 -20.82 -47.49
N ASP A 146 -38.78 -22.13 -47.30
CA ASP A 146 -37.59 -22.77 -46.75
C ASP A 146 -36.88 -22.04 -45.60
N TYR A 147 -37.44 -22.09 -44.39
CA TYR A 147 -36.63 -21.92 -43.19
C TYR A 147 -36.19 -23.29 -42.69
N LYS A 148 -35.09 -23.76 -43.28
CA LYS A 148 -34.23 -24.79 -42.71
C LYS A 148 -33.60 -24.17 -41.45
N PRO A 149 -33.59 -24.83 -40.27
CA PRO A 149 -32.78 -24.35 -39.17
C PRO A 149 -31.32 -24.37 -39.64
N SER A 150 -30.74 -23.20 -39.89
CA SER A 150 -29.31 -23.07 -40.09
C SER A 150 -28.65 -23.33 -38.73
N GLU A 151 -28.13 -24.54 -38.57
CA GLU A 151 -27.05 -24.86 -37.65
C GLU A 151 -25.83 -24.00 -38.03
N GLU A 152 -25.82 -22.74 -37.62
CA GLU A 152 -24.65 -21.88 -37.77
C GLU A 152 -24.66 -20.88 -36.62
N ASN A 153 -23.59 -20.92 -35.83
CA ASN A 153 -23.21 -20.02 -34.72
C ASN A 153 -23.45 -20.49 -33.26
N THR A 154 -23.52 -21.80 -33.00
CA THR A 154 -23.29 -22.35 -31.64
C THR A 154 -21.81 -22.63 -31.33
N ASP A 155 -20.94 -22.68 -32.35
CA ASP A 155 -19.52 -23.01 -32.16
C ASP A 155 -18.69 -21.86 -31.57
N THR A 156 -19.09 -20.61 -31.78
CA THR A 156 -18.33 -19.46 -31.27
C THR A 156 -18.43 -19.34 -29.75
N HIS A 157 -19.59 -19.62 -29.16
CA HIS A 157 -19.75 -19.58 -27.70
C HIS A 157 -19.21 -20.84 -27.00
N ALA A 158 -19.26 -22.01 -27.65
CA ALA A 158 -18.66 -23.23 -27.09
C ALA A 158 -17.12 -23.17 -27.08
N GLN A 159 -16.49 -22.59 -28.11
CA GLN A 159 -15.04 -22.37 -28.14
C GLN A 159 -14.59 -21.27 -27.17
N GLN A 160 -15.43 -20.25 -26.95
CA GLN A 160 -15.15 -19.16 -26.01
C GLN A 160 -15.29 -19.60 -24.55
N ILE A 161 -16.26 -20.48 -24.23
CA ILE A 161 -16.40 -21.09 -22.90
C ILE A 161 -15.27 -22.07 -22.60
N LYS A 162 -14.78 -22.82 -23.60
CA LYS A 162 -13.61 -23.71 -23.43
C LYS A 162 -12.32 -22.95 -23.12
N ARG A 163 -12.21 -21.68 -23.55
CA ARG A 163 -11.10 -20.77 -23.17
C ARG A 163 -11.21 -20.25 -21.74
N ILE A 164 -12.42 -19.95 -21.28
CA ILE A 164 -12.67 -19.36 -19.96
C ILE A 164 -12.64 -20.44 -18.85
N VAL A 165 -13.11 -21.65 -19.15
CA VAL A 165 -13.10 -22.80 -18.23
C VAL A 165 -11.71 -23.48 -18.11
N SER A 166 -10.75 -23.14 -18.98
CA SER A 166 -9.37 -23.65 -18.89
C SER A 166 -8.49 -22.88 -17.88
N ILE A 167 -9.01 -21.85 -17.21
CA ILE A 167 -8.26 -21.02 -16.24
C ILE A 167 -8.39 -21.56 -14.80
N GLY A 168 -9.15 -22.64 -14.60
CA GLY A 168 -9.43 -23.19 -13.27
C GLY A 168 -9.12 -24.68 -13.12
N SER A 169 -7.85 -25.09 -13.19
CA SER A 169 -7.23 -26.17 -12.37
C SER A 169 -5.85 -26.64 -12.91
N PRO A 170 -4.97 -27.17 -12.04
CA PRO A 170 -3.54 -26.89 -12.07
C PRO A 170 -2.71 -27.98 -12.76
N GLN A 171 -2.05 -27.66 -13.87
CA GLN A 171 -0.91 -28.43 -14.37
C GLN A 171 0.08 -27.48 -15.06
N ASN A 172 1.28 -27.38 -14.48
CA ASN A 172 2.49 -26.70 -14.96
C ASN A 172 2.35 -25.24 -15.46
N SER A 173 2.64 -24.32 -14.54
CA SER A 173 2.74 -22.86 -14.73
C SER A 173 4.09 -22.39 -15.28
N ASP A 174 4.84 -23.23 -16.00
CA ASP A 174 6.19 -22.87 -16.46
C ASP A 174 6.19 -22.09 -17.79
N ASP A 175 5.07 -22.00 -18.52
CA ASP A 175 5.06 -21.62 -19.95
C ASP A 175 4.11 -20.47 -20.37
N ILE A 176 3.89 -19.43 -19.56
CA ILE A 176 3.15 -18.23 -20.03
C ILE A 176 3.99 -16.94 -20.00
N HIS A 177 5.13 -16.93 -19.32
CA HIS A 177 6.01 -15.74 -19.26
C HIS A 177 7.43 -16.09 -19.69
N PRO A 178 7.82 -15.86 -20.96
CA PRO A 178 9.14 -16.22 -21.49
C PRO A 178 10.33 -15.43 -20.87
N ASP A 179 10.09 -14.60 -19.85
CA ASP A 179 11.10 -13.82 -19.13
C ASP A 179 10.80 -13.76 -17.61
N LYS A 180 10.25 -14.86 -17.06
CA LYS A 180 10.06 -15.01 -15.61
C LYS A 180 11.39 -15.34 -14.93
N ASP A 181 11.65 -14.68 -13.81
CA ASP A 181 12.79 -14.97 -12.94
C ASP A 181 12.44 -16.05 -11.91
N ASP A 182 13.42 -16.87 -11.53
CA ASP A 182 13.26 -17.82 -10.43
C ASP A 182 13.35 -17.11 -9.09
N LEU A 183 12.20 -16.69 -8.56
CA LEU A 183 12.12 -15.95 -7.29
C LEU A 183 12.58 -16.79 -6.09
N LYS A 184 12.70 -18.12 -6.22
CA LYS A 184 13.19 -19.04 -5.18
C LYS A 184 14.67 -18.80 -4.84
N ILE A 185 15.39 -18.07 -5.69
CA ILE A 185 16.79 -17.69 -5.44
C ILE A 185 16.89 -16.75 -4.22
N ILE A 186 15.85 -15.96 -3.95
CA ILE A 186 15.78 -15.10 -2.77
C ILE A 186 15.59 -15.96 -1.51
N ARG A 187 16.47 -15.79 -0.53
CA ARG A 187 16.44 -16.59 0.70
C ARG A 187 15.15 -16.35 1.48
N GLY A 188 14.43 -17.43 1.78
CA GLY A 188 13.15 -17.38 2.49
C GLY A 188 11.92 -17.36 1.58
N ILE A 189 12.11 -17.23 0.26
CA ILE A 189 11.05 -17.45 -0.74
C ILE A 189 11.05 -18.92 -1.16
N GLY A 190 10.02 -19.65 -0.75
CA GLY A 190 9.77 -21.03 -1.16
C GLY A 190 8.71 -21.14 -2.27
N PRO A 191 8.43 -22.35 -2.79
CA PRO A 191 7.47 -22.56 -3.89
C PRO A 191 6.07 -22.00 -3.61
N SER A 192 5.59 -22.11 -2.35
CA SER A 192 4.29 -21.57 -1.96
C SER A 192 4.24 -20.05 -2.03
N ILE A 193 5.36 -19.40 -1.74
CA ILE A 193 5.49 -17.94 -1.69
C ILE A 193 5.61 -17.39 -3.10
N GLU A 194 6.48 -18.00 -3.91
CA GLU A 194 6.62 -17.67 -5.32
C GLU A 194 5.28 -17.78 -6.05
N LYS A 195 4.49 -18.82 -5.76
CA LYS A 195 3.15 -18.96 -6.34
C LYS A 195 2.28 -17.73 -6.03
N ILE A 196 2.33 -17.23 -4.80
CA ILE A 196 1.55 -16.06 -4.41
C ILE A 196 2.07 -14.80 -5.10
N PHE A 197 3.38 -14.61 -5.21
CA PHE A 197 3.94 -13.52 -6.02
C PHE A 197 3.45 -13.59 -7.47
N ASN A 198 3.47 -14.77 -8.09
CA ASN A 198 2.96 -14.99 -9.43
C ASN A 198 1.45 -14.70 -9.53
N ASP A 199 0.66 -15.14 -8.55
CA ASP A 199 -0.79 -14.90 -8.50
C ASP A 199 -1.11 -13.39 -8.42
N PHE A 200 -0.23 -12.60 -7.80
CA PHE A 200 -0.30 -11.13 -7.77
C PHE A 200 0.31 -10.44 -8.99
N GLY A 201 0.89 -11.17 -9.94
CA GLY A 201 1.48 -10.63 -11.16
C GLY A 201 2.96 -10.24 -11.06
N PHE A 202 3.64 -10.65 -9.99
CA PHE A 202 5.08 -10.46 -9.80
C PHE A 202 5.85 -11.67 -10.28
N TYR A 203 6.57 -11.50 -11.39
CA TYR A 203 7.30 -12.57 -12.08
C TYR A 203 8.81 -12.29 -12.21
N LYS A 204 9.28 -11.07 -11.89
CA LYS A 204 10.67 -10.64 -12.07
C LYS A 204 11.27 -10.07 -10.79
N PHE A 205 12.59 -10.19 -10.63
CA PHE A 205 13.32 -9.62 -9.49
C PHE A 205 13.13 -8.11 -9.36
N ARG A 206 13.14 -7.39 -10.50
CA ARG A 206 12.90 -5.94 -10.53
C ARG A 206 11.58 -5.54 -9.87
N GLN A 207 10.52 -6.32 -10.10
CA GLN A 207 9.21 -5.98 -9.56
C GLN A 207 9.18 -6.19 -8.04
N ILE A 208 9.93 -7.18 -7.52
CA ILE A 208 10.09 -7.37 -6.08
C ILE A 208 10.93 -6.26 -5.45
N ALA A 209 11.98 -5.82 -6.16
CA ALA A 209 12.85 -4.72 -5.76
C ALA A 209 12.14 -3.34 -5.67
N ASP A 210 11.05 -3.19 -6.43
CA ASP A 210 10.22 -1.99 -6.52
C ASP A 210 8.93 -2.09 -5.68
N LEU A 211 8.77 -3.15 -4.87
CA LEU A 211 7.56 -3.32 -4.04
C LEU A 211 7.35 -2.15 -3.09
N THR A 212 6.14 -1.60 -3.14
CA THR A 212 5.71 -0.56 -2.20
C THR A 212 5.26 -1.15 -0.88
N GLU A 213 5.26 -0.33 0.18
CA GLU A 213 4.80 -0.74 1.51
C GLU A 213 3.33 -1.18 1.53
N TYR A 214 2.52 -0.61 0.63
CA TYR A 214 1.13 -1.00 0.43
C TYR A 214 0.99 -2.38 -0.22
N GLU A 215 1.76 -2.67 -1.26
CA GLU A 215 1.76 -3.98 -1.93
C GLU A 215 2.29 -5.08 -1.01
N MET A 216 3.35 -4.78 -0.24
CA MET A 216 3.84 -5.67 0.81
C MET A 216 2.76 -6.00 1.82
N GLU A 217 1.93 -5.03 2.20
CA GLU A 217 0.86 -5.27 3.17
C GLU A 217 -0.28 -6.10 2.59
N ASN A 218 -0.64 -5.86 1.33
CA ASN A 218 -1.63 -6.68 0.64
C ASN A 218 -1.15 -8.14 0.47
N LEU A 219 0.12 -8.34 0.15
CA LEU A 219 0.76 -9.66 0.11
C LEU A 219 0.80 -10.31 1.50
N ALA A 220 1.10 -9.53 2.54
CA ALA A 220 1.17 -10.01 3.92
C ALA A 220 -0.20 -10.38 4.51
N GLN A 221 -1.29 -9.79 4.04
CA GLN A 221 -2.65 -10.18 4.46
C GLN A 221 -3.04 -11.58 3.97
N GLN A 222 -2.56 -11.99 2.78
CA GLN A 222 -2.85 -13.34 2.26
C GLN A 222 -2.05 -14.44 2.97
N LEU A 223 -0.89 -14.13 3.54
CA LEU A 223 -0.04 -15.07 4.25
C LEU A 223 0.15 -14.61 5.70
N LYS A 224 -0.57 -15.21 6.64
CA LYS A 224 -0.41 -14.92 8.08
C LYS A 224 1.07 -14.98 8.49
N GLY A 225 1.63 -13.84 8.92
CA GLY A 225 3.00 -13.74 9.45
C GLY A 225 4.09 -13.41 8.42
N PHE A 226 3.72 -13.12 7.17
CA PHE A 226 4.67 -12.90 6.08
C PHE A 226 5.38 -11.55 6.12
N ARG A 227 4.71 -10.50 6.60
CA ARG A 227 5.28 -9.16 6.80
C ARG A 227 6.63 -9.22 7.50
N SER A 228 6.70 -9.97 8.60
CA SER A 228 7.92 -10.06 9.40
C SER A 228 9.06 -10.79 8.69
N ARG A 229 8.77 -11.67 7.73
CA ARG A 229 9.79 -12.38 6.94
C ARG A 229 10.38 -11.51 5.84
N ILE A 230 9.56 -10.69 5.16
CA ILE A 230 10.02 -9.75 4.14
C ILE A 230 11.13 -8.83 4.69
N TYR A 231 10.92 -8.28 5.90
CA TYR A 231 11.90 -7.38 6.53
C TYR A 231 13.08 -8.11 7.20
N ARG A 232 12.86 -9.28 7.83
CA ARG A 232 13.96 -10.00 8.51
C ARG A 232 14.94 -10.63 7.53
N GLU A 233 14.42 -11.13 6.41
CA GLU A 233 15.21 -11.78 5.38
C GLU A 233 15.62 -10.80 4.27
N ASP A 234 15.23 -9.53 4.36
CA ASP A 234 15.56 -8.48 3.37
C ASP A 234 15.35 -8.91 1.90
N TRP A 235 14.12 -9.33 1.57
CA TRP A 235 13.83 -9.80 0.22
C TRP A 235 13.94 -8.73 -0.85
N ILE A 236 13.69 -7.46 -0.49
CA ILE A 236 13.79 -6.33 -1.41
C ILE A 236 15.26 -6.06 -1.74
N GLY A 237 16.14 -6.07 -0.73
CA GLY A 237 17.58 -5.94 -0.93
C GLY A 237 18.13 -7.07 -1.81
N GLN A 238 17.80 -8.32 -1.48
CA GLN A 238 18.22 -9.48 -2.28
C GLN A 238 17.70 -9.43 -3.72
N ALA A 239 16.46 -9.01 -3.94
CA ALA A 239 15.90 -8.86 -5.29
C ALA A 239 16.65 -7.78 -6.10
N ARG A 240 17.07 -6.68 -5.47
CA ARG A 240 17.89 -5.64 -6.12
C ARG A 240 19.27 -6.16 -6.51
N ASP A 241 19.90 -6.95 -5.65
CA ASP A 241 21.21 -7.50 -5.93
C ASP A 241 21.16 -8.50 -7.10
N LEU A 242 20.14 -9.36 -7.12
CA LEU A 242 19.90 -10.31 -8.22
C LEU A 242 19.56 -9.62 -9.54
N GLU A 243 18.82 -8.51 -9.49
CA GLU A 243 18.51 -7.69 -10.67
C GLU A 243 19.77 -7.04 -11.25
N GLN A 244 20.63 -6.50 -10.39
CA GLN A 244 21.92 -5.93 -10.78
C GLN A 244 22.86 -6.99 -11.36
N GLU A 245 22.95 -8.16 -10.75
CA GLU A 245 23.74 -9.30 -11.25
C GLU A 245 23.26 -9.74 -12.63
N LYS A 246 21.94 -9.89 -12.82
CA LYS A 246 21.32 -10.19 -14.14
C LYS A 246 21.64 -9.11 -15.17
N SER A 247 21.67 -7.84 -14.77
CA SER A 247 21.97 -6.71 -15.66
C SER A 247 23.45 -6.63 -16.06
N ASN A 248 24.38 -6.94 -15.14
CA ASN A 248 25.82 -6.90 -15.37
C ASN A 248 26.33 -8.09 -16.20
N GLY A 249 25.62 -9.22 -16.17
CA GLY A 249 25.91 -10.38 -17.03
C GLY A 249 25.48 -10.21 -18.50
N ARG A 250 24.75 -9.15 -18.84
CA ARG A 250 24.35 -8.83 -20.23
C ARG A 250 25.30 -7.77 -20.79
N PRO A 251 26.05 -8.03 -21.87
CA PRO A 251 26.86 -6.98 -22.49
C PRO A 251 25.93 -5.84 -22.92
N LYS A 252 26.15 -4.65 -22.35
CA LYS A 252 25.43 -3.43 -22.75
C LYS A 252 25.89 -3.04 -24.15
N ASN A 253 25.13 -3.43 -25.17
CA ASN A 253 25.22 -2.83 -26.49
C ASN A 253 24.43 -1.52 -26.48
N GLY A 254 25.15 -0.41 -26.60
CA GLY A 254 24.65 0.96 -26.72
C GLY A 254 25.82 1.91 -26.82
#